data_AF-G3IBY5-F1
#
_entry.id   AF-G3IBY5-F1
#
_cell.length_a   1.000
_cell.length_b   1.000
_cell.length_c   1.000
_cell.angle_alpha   90.00
_cell.angle_beta   90.00
_cell.angle_gamma   90.00
#
_symmetry.space_group_name_H-M   'P 1'
#
loop_
_entity.id
_entity.type
_entity.pdbx_description
1 polymer ?
#
loop_
_entity_poly.entity_id
_entity_poly.type
_entity_poly.pdbx_seq_one_letter_code
_entity_poly.pdbx_strand_id
1 'polypeptide(L)'
;MKNKKDSTDITSILLKQKGQDQGATSISPFDPSGPGSCEHLSTGTGESTPDVLAGSPEAGADCQDVVAMTANRLSAVIQAFYMCCSCQMPPGMTSPRFIEFVCKHDEVLKCFVNRNPKIIFDHFHFLLECPELMSRFMHIIKAQPFKDRCEWFYEHLHSGQPDSDMVHRPVNENDILLVHRDSIFRSSCEIVSKANCAKLKQGIAVRFHGEEGMGQGVVREWFDILSNEIVNPDYALFTQSADGTTFQPNSNSYVNPDHLNYFRFAGQILGLALNHRQLVNIYFTRSFYKHILGIPVNYQDVASIDPEYAKNLQWILDNDISDLGLELTFSVETDVFGAMEEVPLKPGGGSTLVTQNNKAEYVQLVTELRMTRAIQPQINAFLQGFHMFIPPSLIQLFDEYELELLLSGMPEIDVNDWMKNTEYTSGYEREDPVIQWFWEVVEDITQEERVLLLQFVTGSSRVPHGGFANIMGGSGLQNFTIAAVPYTPNLLPTSSTCINMLKLPEYPSKEILKDRLLVALHCGSYGYTMA
;
A
#
# COMPACT_ATOMS: atom_id res chain seq x y z
N MET A 1 -4.48 12.21 -37.03
CA MET A 1 -3.98 13.59 -36.73
C MET A 1 -5.18 14.51 -36.51
N LYS A 2 -5.69 14.52 -35.28
CA LYS A 2 -6.65 15.45 -34.67
C LYS A 2 -6.93 14.83 -33.30
N ASN A 3 -6.16 15.18 -32.28
CA ASN A 3 -6.41 14.86 -30.87
C ASN A 3 -5.49 15.75 -30.03
N LYS A 4 -6.05 16.88 -29.60
CA LYS A 4 -5.50 17.89 -28.69
C LYS A 4 -6.56 18.97 -28.43
N LYS A 5 -7.76 18.58 -27.95
CA LYS A 5 -8.82 19.56 -27.67
C LYS A 5 -9.25 19.58 -26.20
N ASP A 6 -9.38 18.43 -25.55
CA ASP A 6 -10.01 18.45 -24.20
C ASP A 6 -9.04 18.79 -23.07
N SER A 7 -7.79 18.31 -23.11
CA SER A 7 -6.71 18.86 -22.25
C SER A 7 -6.47 20.35 -22.54
N THR A 8 -6.83 20.80 -23.75
CA THR A 8 -6.56 22.18 -24.21
C THR A 8 -7.60 23.16 -23.71
N ASP A 9 -8.85 22.74 -23.47
CA ASP A 9 -9.88 23.63 -22.93
C ASP A 9 -9.61 23.97 -21.47
N ILE A 10 -9.17 23.03 -20.63
CA ILE A 10 -8.78 23.32 -19.24
C ILE A 10 -7.44 24.07 -19.18
N THR A 11 -6.45 23.66 -19.99
CA THR A 11 -5.12 24.29 -20.02
C THR A 11 -5.12 25.70 -20.62
N SER A 12 -5.99 25.97 -21.60
CA SER A 12 -6.12 27.32 -22.21
C SER A 12 -6.77 28.34 -21.28
N ILE A 13 -7.59 27.88 -20.33
CA ILE A 13 -8.22 28.72 -19.30
C ILE A 13 -7.20 29.08 -18.21
N LEU A 14 -6.36 28.14 -17.78
CA LEU A 14 -5.28 28.38 -16.81
C LEU A 14 -4.23 29.39 -17.32
N LEU A 15 -3.97 29.43 -18.63
CA LEU A 15 -3.07 30.42 -19.25
C LEU A 15 -3.68 31.83 -19.34
N LYS A 16 -5.02 31.96 -19.39
CA LYS A 16 -5.68 33.27 -19.43
C LYS A 16 -5.64 34.03 -18.10
N GLN A 17 -5.51 33.34 -16.97
CA GLN A 17 -5.46 33.99 -15.64
C GLN A 17 -4.04 34.47 -15.24
N LYS A 18 -2.98 34.02 -15.90
CA LYS A 18 -1.59 34.42 -15.58
C LYS A 18 -1.14 35.74 -16.24
N GLY A 19 -2.03 36.41 -16.97
CA GLY A 19 -1.72 37.58 -17.82
C GLY A 19 -2.15 38.95 -17.29
N GLN A 20 -2.68 39.06 -16.07
CA GLN A 20 -3.09 40.34 -15.49
C GLN A 20 -2.57 40.46 -14.05
N ASP A 21 -1.29 40.81 -13.91
CA ASP A 21 -0.80 41.64 -12.80
C ASP A 21 0.65 42.08 -13.09
N GLN A 22 0.77 43.20 -13.80
CA GLN A 22 1.98 44.04 -13.79
C GLN A 22 1.54 45.50 -13.69
N GLY A 23 1.62 46.04 -12.48
CA GLY A 23 1.46 47.46 -12.16
C GLY A 23 2.46 47.82 -11.06
N ALA A 24 3.49 48.56 -11.44
CA ALA A 24 4.66 48.92 -10.65
C ALA A 24 4.37 49.83 -9.45
N THR A 25 5.15 49.71 -8.36
CA THR A 25 5.81 50.88 -7.72
C THR A 25 6.96 50.48 -6.80
N SER A 26 8.11 51.13 -7.02
CA SER A 26 9.32 51.17 -6.21
C SER A 26 9.17 52.08 -4.98
N ILE A 27 9.87 51.79 -3.87
CA ILE A 27 10.65 52.72 -3.01
C ILE A 27 11.31 51.92 -1.85
N SER A 28 12.56 52.25 -1.55
CA SER A 28 13.35 51.88 -0.35
C SER A 28 14.04 53.16 0.18
N PRO A 29 14.89 53.14 1.22
CA PRO A 29 14.81 52.55 2.57
C PRO A 29 15.06 53.60 3.68
N PHE A 30 14.77 53.34 4.96
CA PHE A 30 15.39 54.09 6.08
C PHE A 30 15.38 53.31 7.41
N ASP A 31 16.57 53.26 8.00
CA ASP A 31 16.97 53.00 9.40
C ASP A 31 18.19 53.96 9.63
N PRO A 32 18.82 54.18 10.81
CA PRO A 32 18.66 53.56 12.14
C PRO A 32 18.76 54.55 13.35
N SER A 33 18.61 54.08 14.60
CA SER A 33 19.39 54.54 15.79
C SER A 33 19.00 53.83 17.11
N GLY A 34 19.96 53.19 17.80
CA GLY A 34 19.95 52.93 19.27
C GLY A 34 20.72 54.03 20.03
N PRO A 35 21.34 53.80 21.22
CA PRO A 35 21.08 52.85 22.32
C PRO A 35 21.03 53.55 23.72
N GLY A 36 20.80 52.82 24.82
CA GLY A 36 20.88 53.38 26.19
C GLY A 36 20.99 52.35 27.32
N SER A 37 22.14 52.39 28.01
CA SER A 37 22.63 51.53 29.11
C SER A 37 22.03 51.86 30.48
N CYS A 38 22.06 50.92 31.45
CA CYS A 38 22.65 51.14 32.80
C CYS A 38 22.66 49.85 33.68
N GLU A 39 23.79 49.62 34.34
CA GLU A 39 24.03 48.63 35.42
C GLU A 39 23.68 49.22 36.80
N HIS A 40 23.38 48.38 37.82
CA HIS A 40 24.02 48.49 39.15
C HIS A 40 23.76 47.30 40.10
N LEU A 41 24.76 47.05 40.94
CA LEU A 41 25.00 45.95 41.89
C LEU A 41 24.25 46.01 43.25
N SER A 42 24.02 44.81 43.79
CA SER A 42 24.27 44.26 45.16
C SER A 42 23.99 45.06 46.45
N THR A 43 23.35 44.41 47.43
CA THR A 43 23.77 44.33 48.85
C THR A 43 22.99 43.20 49.57
N GLY A 44 23.59 42.55 50.57
CA GLY A 44 22.97 41.51 51.38
C GLY A 44 23.29 41.62 52.87
N THR A 45 22.47 40.97 53.69
CA THR A 45 22.59 40.53 55.12
C THR A 45 21.21 39.93 55.47
N GLY A 46 20.96 38.81 56.16
CA GLY A 46 21.74 37.87 56.96
C GLY A 46 21.02 37.65 58.31
N GLU A 47 20.31 36.53 58.50
CA GLU A 47 19.87 35.91 59.80
C GLU A 47 19.10 34.60 59.47
N SER A 48 19.64 33.38 59.66
CA SER A 48 19.86 32.55 60.87
C SER A 48 18.82 31.40 60.99
N THR A 49 19.33 30.16 60.97
CA THR A 49 18.65 28.83 60.88
C THR A 49 18.31 28.23 62.26
N PRO A 50 17.56 27.10 62.38
CA PRO A 50 18.22 25.77 62.36
C PRO A 50 17.43 24.56 61.77
N ASP A 51 18.19 23.65 61.17
CA ASP A 51 18.11 22.17 61.12
C ASP A 51 16.77 21.41 60.98
N VAL A 52 16.61 20.71 59.84
CA VAL A 52 16.04 19.35 59.81
C VAL A 52 16.82 18.48 58.82
N LEU A 53 17.14 17.27 59.30
CA LEU A 53 18.01 16.24 58.75
C LEU A 53 17.61 15.68 57.39
N ALA A 54 18.65 15.24 56.68
CA ALA A 54 18.63 14.45 55.46
C ALA A 54 17.76 13.19 55.59
N GLY A 55 16.81 13.05 54.66
CA GLY A 55 16.06 11.82 54.36
C GLY A 55 16.06 11.60 52.86
N SER A 56 16.55 10.43 52.46
CA SER A 56 16.62 9.86 51.11
C SER A 56 15.26 9.92 50.37
N PRO A 57 15.23 10.15 49.05
CA PRO A 57 14.04 9.86 48.25
C PRO A 57 14.06 8.37 47.86
N GLU A 58 13.48 7.52 48.70
CA GLU A 58 13.06 6.19 48.29
C GLU A 58 11.61 6.20 47.78
N ALA A 59 11.35 5.32 46.82
CA ALA A 59 10.05 4.93 46.25
C ALA A 59 9.42 5.86 45.20
N GLY A 60 10.15 6.03 44.10
CA GLY A 60 9.62 6.40 42.79
C GLY A 60 9.96 5.35 41.72
N ALA A 61 9.75 4.07 42.03
CA ALA A 61 9.89 2.95 41.09
C ALA A 61 8.98 1.79 41.56
N ASP A 62 8.46 1.00 40.63
CA ASP A 62 7.51 -0.11 40.80
C ASP A 62 6.02 0.24 41.01
N CYS A 63 5.42 0.87 40.00
CA CYS A 63 4.17 0.33 39.46
C CYS A 63 4.53 -0.47 38.21
N GLN A 64 5.05 -1.69 38.40
CA GLN A 64 5.05 -2.70 37.34
C GLN A 64 3.63 -2.82 36.79
N ASP A 65 3.49 -2.68 35.47
CA ASP A 65 2.22 -2.71 34.77
C ASP A 65 1.45 -3.99 35.14
N VAL A 66 0.47 -3.87 36.04
CA VAL A 66 -0.37 -4.97 36.52
C VAL A 66 -1.04 -5.67 35.33
N VAL A 67 -1.29 -4.94 34.25
CA VAL A 67 -1.84 -5.52 33.02
C VAL A 67 -0.83 -6.45 32.35
N ALA A 68 0.46 -6.11 32.30
CA ALA A 68 1.48 -6.98 31.73
C ALA A 68 1.64 -8.29 32.54
N MET A 69 1.59 -8.23 33.88
CA MET A 69 1.67 -9.43 34.74
C MET A 69 0.44 -10.33 34.65
N THR A 70 -0.74 -9.76 34.37
CA THR A 70 -2.01 -10.51 34.32
C THR A 70 -2.41 -10.90 32.89
N ALA A 71 -1.81 -10.27 31.86
CA ALA A 71 -2.16 -10.45 30.46
C ALA A 71 -2.05 -11.89 29.99
N ASN A 72 -0.95 -12.57 30.29
CA ASN A 72 -0.74 -13.95 29.84
C ASN A 72 -1.78 -14.90 30.46
N ARG A 73 -2.15 -14.67 31.74
CA ARG A 73 -3.17 -15.48 32.42
C ARG A 73 -4.57 -15.21 31.85
N LEU A 74 -4.92 -13.94 31.65
CA LEU A 74 -6.21 -13.57 31.06
C LEU A 74 -6.35 -14.07 29.62
N SER A 75 -5.28 -14.00 28.83
CA SER A 75 -5.24 -14.49 27.46
C SER A 75 -5.44 -16.01 27.40
N ALA A 76 -4.77 -16.76 28.28
CA ALA A 76 -4.98 -18.20 28.42
C ALA A 76 -6.43 -18.54 28.84
N VAL A 77 -7.05 -17.75 29.72
CA VAL A 77 -8.46 -17.96 30.12
C VAL A 77 -9.41 -17.68 28.94
N ILE A 78 -9.19 -16.60 28.19
CA ILE A 78 -10.00 -16.26 27.00
C ILE A 78 -9.85 -17.36 25.94
N GLN A 79 -8.63 -17.84 25.70
CA GLN A 79 -8.37 -18.94 24.78
C GLN A 79 -9.01 -20.25 25.25
N ALA A 80 -8.96 -20.56 26.55
CA ALA A 80 -9.66 -21.73 27.09
C ALA A 80 -11.19 -21.62 26.93
N PHE A 81 -11.75 -20.42 27.09
CA PHE A 81 -13.16 -20.16 26.84
C PHE A 81 -13.52 -20.32 25.34
N TYR A 82 -12.66 -19.82 24.44
CA TYR A 82 -12.78 -20.06 23.00
C TYR A 82 -12.82 -21.56 22.70
N MET A 83 -11.80 -22.31 23.13
CA MET A 83 -11.70 -23.76 22.89
C MET A 83 -12.90 -24.53 23.43
N CYS A 84 -13.38 -24.18 24.63
CA CYS A 84 -14.58 -24.79 25.22
C CYS A 84 -15.84 -24.53 24.37
N CYS A 85 -16.00 -23.30 23.88
CA CYS A 85 -17.13 -22.94 23.01
C CYS A 85 -17.02 -23.62 21.63
N SER A 86 -15.80 -23.71 21.07
CA SER A 86 -15.53 -24.29 19.75
C SER A 86 -15.73 -25.80 19.72
N CYS A 87 -15.46 -26.52 20.82
CA CYS A 87 -15.77 -27.95 20.95
C CYS A 87 -17.26 -28.29 20.78
N GLN A 88 -18.15 -27.30 20.92
CA GLN A 88 -19.60 -27.46 20.78
C GLN A 88 -20.11 -27.05 19.39
N MET A 89 -19.22 -26.64 18.49
CA MET A 89 -19.54 -26.12 17.16
C MET A 89 -19.01 -27.05 16.06
N PRO A 90 -19.58 -27.01 14.84
CA PRO A 90 -18.98 -27.65 13.68
C PRO A 90 -17.55 -27.13 13.41
N PRO A 91 -16.65 -27.94 12.82
CA PRO A 91 -15.30 -27.50 12.48
C PRO A 91 -15.29 -26.19 11.68
N GLY A 92 -14.48 -25.23 12.11
CA GLY A 92 -14.35 -23.92 11.47
C GLY A 92 -15.45 -22.91 11.81
N MET A 93 -16.38 -23.22 12.73
CA MET A 93 -17.40 -22.28 13.19
C MET A 93 -17.09 -21.76 14.60
N THR A 94 -17.08 -20.44 14.76
CA THR A 94 -16.99 -19.78 16.06
C THR A 94 -18.36 -19.72 16.73
N SER A 95 -18.44 -20.01 18.03
CA SER A 95 -19.70 -19.98 18.78
C SER A 95 -20.27 -18.56 18.85
N PRO A 96 -21.58 -18.34 18.57
CA PRO A 96 -22.23 -17.03 18.71
C PRO A 96 -22.09 -16.44 20.13
N ARG A 97 -22.08 -17.30 21.16
CA ARG A 97 -21.86 -16.88 22.55
C ARG A 97 -20.47 -16.30 22.76
N PHE A 98 -19.47 -16.88 22.10
CA PHE A 98 -18.10 -16.40 22.18
C PHE A 98 -17.93 -15.09 21.39
N ILE A 99 -18.57 -14.98 20.22
CA ILE A 99 -18.61 -13.73 19.45
C ILE A 99 -19.22 -12.61 20.30
N GLU A 100 -20.37 -12.85 20.94
CA GLU A 100 -21.01 -11.87 21.82
C GLU A 100 -20.09 -11.46 22.99
N PHE A 101 -19.37 -12.42 23.60
CA PHE A 101 -18.36 -12.14 24.61
C PHE A 101 -17.25 -11.22 24.07
N VAL A 102 -16.64 -11.55 22.92
CA VAL A 102 -15.59 -10.74 22.31
C VAL A 102 -16.11 -9.34 21.98
N CYS A 103 -17.31 -9.24 21.41
CA CYS A 103 -17.96 -7.97 21.08
C CYS A 103 -18.25 -7.09 22.30
N LYS A 104 -18.57 -7.69 23.45
CA LYS A 104 -18.79 -6.99 24.72
C LYS A 104 -17.49 -6.52 25.39
N HIS A 105 -16.39 -7.21 25.11
CA HIS A 105 -15.08 -6.97 25.73
C HIS A 105 -14.04 -6.45 24.72
N ASP A 106 -14.49 -5.80 23.65
CA ASP A 106 -13.62 -5.43 22.54
C ASP A 106 -12.53 -4.44 22.97
N GLU A 107 -12.85 -3.39 23.71
CA GLU A 107 -11.86 -2.42 24.23
C GLU A 107 -10.74 -3.09 25.05
N VAL A 108 -11.09 -4.12 25.82
CA VAL A 108 -10.10 -4.87 26.62
C VAL A 108 -9.19 -5.68 25.70
N LEU A 109 -9.74 -6.34 24.69
CA LEU A 109 -8.97 -7.08 23.70
C LEU A 109 -8.08 -6.16 22.86
N LYS A 110 -8.59 -5.00 22.43
CA LYS A 110 -7.79 -3.97 21.73
C LYS A 110 -6.62 -3.52 22.60
N CYS A 111 -6.84 -3.32 23.90
CA CYS A 111 -5.78 -2.98 24.85
C CYS A 111 -4.72 -4.08 24.98
N PHE A 112 -5.14 -5.36 25.06
CA PHE A 112 -4.20 -6.48 25.09
C PHE A 112 -3.33 -6.56 23.84
N VAL A 113 -3.95 -6.44 22.67
CA VAL A 113 -3.25 -6.53 21.39
C VAL A 113 -2.33 -5.33 21.17
N ASN A 114 -2.78 -4.12 21.49
CA ASN A 114 -1.93 -2.92 21.35
C ASN A 114 -0.70 -2.98 22.27
N ARG A 115 -0.81 -3.63 23.44
CA ARG A 115 0.31 -3.84 24.38
C ARG A 115 1.24 -4.98 23.97
N ASN A 116 0.67 -6.07 23.46
CA ASN A 116 1.43 -7.21 22.97
C ASN A 116 0.90 -7.61 21.58
N PRO A 117 1.48 -7.04 20.50
CA PRO A 117 1.06 -7.30 19.13
C PRO A 117 1.01 -8.81 18.80
N LYS A 118 2.01 -9.58 19.24
CA LYS A 118 2.13 -11.04 18.99
C LYS A 118 1.01 -11.89 19.60
N ILE A 119 0.23 -11.34 20.53
CA ILE A 119 -0.85 -12.06 21.20
C ILE A 119 -1.94 -12.55 20.23
N ILE A 120 -2.13 -11.87 19.10
CA ILE A 120 -3.09 -12.29 18.07
C ILE A 120 -2.72 -13.67 17.54
N PHE A 121 -1.44 -13.87 17.21
CA PHE A 121 -0.97 -15.11 16.60
C PHE A 121 -0.89 -16.25 17.63
N ASP A 122 -0.47 -15.94 18.87
CA ASP A 122 -0.27 -16.96 19.91
C ASP A 122 -1.57 -17.42 20.60
N HIS A 123 -2.45 -16.47 20.96
CA HIS A 123 -3.58 -16.73 21.86
C HIS A 123 -4.94 -16.34 21.26
N PHE A 124 -4.99 -15.31 20.40
CA PHE A 124 -6.24 -14.78 19.84
C PHE A 124 -6.42 -15.09 18.34
N HIS A 125 -5.98 -16.25 17.87
CA HIS A 125 -6.18 -16.70 16.48
C HIS A 125 -7.67 -16.70 16.07
N PHE A 126 -8.60 -16.80 17.03
CA PHE A 126 -10.04 -16.65 16.77
C PHE A 126 -10.42 -15.30 16.13
N LEU A 127 -9.62 -14.25 16.34
CA LEU A 127 -9.79 -12.96 15.66
C LEU A 127 -9.49 -13.06 14.17
N LEU A 128 -8.66 -14.03 13.77
CA LEU A 128 -8.24 -14.26 12.40
C LEU A 128 -9.05 -15.40 11.71
N GLU A 129 -9.60 -16.33 12.48
CA GLU A 129 -10.42 -17.43 11.94
C GLU A 129 -11.88 -17.04 11.69
N CYS A 130 -12.43 -16.11 12.49
CA CYS A 130 -13.82 -15.70 12.41
C CYS A 130 -13.96 -14.43 11.55
N PRO A 131 -14.68 -14.46 10.40
CA PRO A 131 -14.82 -13.29 9.53
C PRO A 131 -15.42 -12.05 10.21
N GLU A 132 -16.38 -12.25 11.12
CA GLU A 132 -17.01 -11.16 11.87
C GLU A 132 -16.01 -10.46 12.80
N LEU A 133 -15.19 -11.24 13.52
CA LEU A 133 -14.17 -10.70 14.41
C LEU A 133 -13.00 -10.11 13.62
N MET A 134 -12.58 -10.76 12.54
CA MET A 134 -11.55 -10.27 11.62
C MET A 134 -11.90 -8.86 11.13
N SER A 135 -13.11 -8.68 10.62
CA SER A 135 -13.57 -7.36 10.15
C SER A 135 -13.56 -6.31 11.26
N ARG A 136 -13.91 -6.69 12.49
CA ARG A 136 -13.96 -5.77 13.64
C ARG A 136 -12.58 -5.36 14.15
N PHE A 137 -11.60 -6.27 14.08
CA PHE A 137 -10.23 -6.05 14.57
C PHE A 137 -9.23 -5.76 13.44
N MET A 138 -9.69 -5.61 12.19
CA MET A 138 -8.85 -5.45 10.99
C MET A 138 -7.77 -4.38 11.14
N HIS A 139 -8.10 -3.22 11.69
CA HIS A 139 -7.13 -2.13 11.94
C HIS A 139 -5.94 -2.60 12.78
N ILE A 140 -6.22 -3.35 13.85
CA ILE A 140 -5.21 -3.80 14.80
C ILE A 140 -4.40 -4.97 14.20
N ILE A 141 -5.07 -5.81 13.43
CA ILE A 141 -4.43 -6.90 12.68
C ILE A 141 -3.46 -6.33 11.65
N LYS A 142 -3.87 -5.32 10.88
CA LYS A 142 -2.98 -4.64 9.91
C LYS A 142 -1.85 -3.86 10.57
N ALA A 143 -2.03 -3.39 11.80
CA ALA A 143 -0.96 -2.78 12.59
C ALA A 143 0.13 -3.78 13.04
N GLN A 144 -0.11 -5.09 12.90
CA GLN A 144 0.89 -6.10 13.23
C GLN A 144 2.03 -6.10 12.20
N PRO A 145 3.27 -6.44 12.62
CA PRO A 145 4.39 -6.55 11.71
C PRO A 145 4.06 -7.43 10.49
N PHE A 146 4.43 -6.96 9.30
CA PHE A 146 4.17 -7.64 8.04
C PHE A 146 4.69 -9.10 8.06
N LYS A 147 5.90 -9.31 8.60
CA LYS A 147 6.51 -10.63 8.72
C LYS A 147 5.69 -11.62 9.54
N ASP A 148 5.21 -11.21 10.72
CA ASP A 148 4.42 -12.07 11.61
C ASP A 148 3.09 -12.46 10.93
N ARG A 149 2.46 -11.51 10.22
CA ARG A 149 1.26 -11.80 9.41
C ARG A 149 1.54 -12.74 8.24
N CYS A 150 2.69 -12.61 7.58
CA CYS A 150 3.10 -13.52 6.52
C CYS A 150 3.27 -14.95 7.04
N GLU A 151 3.96 -15.12 8.16
CA GLU A 151 4.17 -16.43 8.79
C GLU A 151 2.83 -17.08 9.11
N TRP A 152 1.94 -16.36 9.80
CA TRP A 152 0.60 -16.84 10.11
C TRP A 152 -0.23 -17.18 8.85
N PHE A 153 -0.17 -16.32 7.83
CA PHE A 153 -0.87 -16.55 6.55
C PHE A 153 -0.49 -17.89 5.94
N TYR A 154 0.80 -18.22 5.88
CA TYR A 154 1.25 -19.47 5.29
C TYR A 154 0.94 -20.70 6.16
N GLU A 155 1.08 -20.58 7.49
CA GLU A 155 0.66 -21.64 8.41
C GLU A 155 -0.81 -22.00 8.22
N HIS A 156 -1.68 -21.00 8.05
CA HIS A 156 -3.12 -21.20 7.88
C HIS A 156 -3.48 -21.63 6.45
N LEU A 157 -2.76 -21.15 5.45
CA LEU A 157 -2.95 -21.56 4.05
C LEU A 157 -2.67 -23.06 3.87
N HIS A 158 -1.71 -23.60 4.61
CA HIS A 158 -1.34 -25.01 4.57
C HIS A 158 -1.95 -25.85 5.71
N SER A 159 -2.71 -25.23 6.62
CA SER A 159 -3.41 -25.93 7.69
C SER A 159 -4.34 -27.02 7.12
N GLY A 160 -4.15 -28.26 7.59
CA GLY A 160 -4.87 -29.43 7.08
C GLY A 160 -4.20 -30.15 5.89
N GLN A 161 -3.06 -29.68 5.39
CA GLN A 161 -2.19 -30.49 4.55
C GLN A 161 -1.15 -31.21 5.42
N PRO A 162 -0.94 -32.53 5.26
CA PRO A 162 0.12 -33.23 5.98
C PRO A 162 1.47 -32.63 5.58
N ASP A 163 2.30 -32.28 6.57
CA ASP A 163 3.61 -31.63 6.47
C ASP A 163 4.22 -31.85 5.08
N SER A 164 4.07 -30.83 4.24
CA SER A 164 4.64 -30.82 2.91
C SER A 164 6.05 -30.27 3.01
N ASP A 165 6.90 -30.95 3.77
CA ASP A 165 8.33 -30.84 3.52
C ASP A 165 8.52 -31.23 2.04
N MET A 166 8.90 -30.26 1.22
CA MET A 166 9.09 -30.37 -0.23
C MET A 166 10.25 -31.33 -0.62
N VAL A 167 10.65 -32.21 0.29
CA VAL A 167 11.80 -33.08 0.22
C VAL A 167 11.27 -34.51 0.14
N HIS A 168 11.04 -34.98 -1.10
CA HIS A 168 10.79 -36.38 -1.49
C HIS A 168 9.36 -36.94 -1.40
N ARG A 169 8.33 -36.25 -1.91
CA ARG A 169 7.19 -36.99 -2.46
C ARG A 169 7.52 -37.49 -3.87
N PRO A 170 7.35 -38.80 -4.17
CA PRO A 170 7.44 -39.28 -5.54
C PRO A 170 6.32 -38.61 -6.36
N VAL A 171 6.71 -37.80 -7.33
CA VAL A 171 5.78 -37.17 -8.27
C VAL A 171 5.26 -38.26 -9.20
N ASN A 172 3.96 -38.51 -9.19
CA ASN A 172 3.35 -39.39 -10.18
C ASN A 172 3.49 -38.76 -11.57
N GLU A 173 3.85 -39.54 -12.60
CA GLU A 173 3.98 -39.00 -13.96
C GLU A 173 2.71 -38.32 -14.47
N ASN A 174 1.54 -38.79 -14.03
CA ASN A 174 0.24 -38.21 -14.38
C ASN A 174 -0.02 -36.82 -13.76
N ASP A 175 0.80 -36.40 -12.79
CA ASP A 175 0.68 -35.11 -12.09
C ASP A 175 1.71 -34.07 -12.61
N ILE A 176 2.52 -34.43 -13.62
CA ILE A 176 3.49 -33.54 -14.25
C ILE A 176 2.80 -32.67 -15.30
N LEU A 177 2.99 -31.36 -15.21
CA LEU A 177 2.56 -30.39 -16.20
C LEU A 177 3.53 -30.41 -17.38
N LEU A 178 3.16 -31.12 -18.46
CA LEU A 178 3.97 -31.24 -19.68
C LEU A 178 3.70 -30.07 -20.63
N VAL A 179 4.56 -29.05 -20.61
CA VAL A 179 4.34 -27.79 -21.35
C VAL A 179 5.24 -27.65 -22.57
N HIS A 180 4.76 -26.99 -23.63
CA HIS A 180 5.57 -26.68 -24.81
C HIS A 180 6.19 -25.29 -24.69
N ARG A 181 7.50 -25.13 -24.92
CA ARG A 181 8.17 -23.82 -24.83
C ARG A 181 7.64 -22.81 -25.86
N ASP A 182 7.47 -23.24 -27.11
CA ASP A 182 7.03 -22.37 -28.22
C ASP A 182 5.61 -21.80 -28.03
N SER A 183 4.82 -22.40 -27.15
CA SER A 183 3.45 -22.00 -26.87
C SER A 183 3.15 -22.01 -25.36
N ILE A 184 4.16 -21.66 -24.55
CA ILE A 184 4.15 -21.86 -23.10
C ILE A 184 2.90 -21.30 -22.42
N PHE A 185 2.46 -20.10 -22.80
CA PHE A 185 1.29 -19.47 -22.21
C PHE A 185 0.01 -20.27 -22.48
N ARG A 186 -0.26 -20.58 -23.76
CA ARG A 186 -1.45 -21.35 -24.16
C ARG A 186 -1.42 -22.78 -23.63
N SER A 187 -0.27 -23.46 -23.78
CA SER A 187 -0.06 -24.83 -23.31
C SER A 187 -0.26 -24.93 -21.80
N SER A 188 0.31 -23.99 -21.03
CA SER A 188 0.12 -23.95 -19.58
C SER A 188 -1.33 -23.65 -19.21
N CYS A 189 -1.99 -22.73 -19.90
CA CYS A 189 -3.40 -22.42 -19.68
C CYS A 189 -4.29 -23.65 -19.82
N GLU A 190 -4.10 -24.44 -20.88
CA GLU A 190 -4.88 -25.66 -21.10
C GLU A 190 -4.64 -26.73 -20.03
N ILE A 191 -3.38 -26.92 -19.62
CA ILE A 191 -2.99 -27.98 -18.70
C ILE A 191 -3.42 -27.62 -17.28
N VAL A 192 -3.15 -26.40 -16.82
CA VAL A 192 -3.54 -25.92 -15.48
C VAL A 192 -5.06 -25.90 -15.34
N SER A 193 -5.80 -25.54 -16.39
CA SER A 193 -7.27 -25.57 -16.37
C SER A 193 -7.86 -26.98 -16.21
N LYS A 194 -7.15 -28.03 -16.68
CA LYS A 194 -7.57 -29.44 -16.57
C LYS A 194 -7.03 -30.12 -15.32
N ALA A 195 -6.00 -29.56 -14.70
CA ALA A 195 -5.33 -30.14 -13.55
C ALA A 195 -6.20 -30.09 -12.28
N ASN A 196 -5.96 -31.03 -11.37
CA ASN A 196 -6.65 -31.05 -10.09
C ASN A 196 -6.05 -29.99 -9.15
N CYS A 197 -6.84 -28.99 -8.78
CA CYS A 197 -6.41 -27.88 -7.92
C CYS A 197 -5.87 -28.34 -6.56
N ALA A 198 -6.45 -29.39 -5.97
CA ALA A 198 -5.98 -29.92 -4.68
C ALA A 198 -4.57 -30.53 -4.80
N LYS A 199 -4.24 -31.13 -5.95
CA LYS A 199 -2.89 -31.63 -6.22
C LYS A 199 -1.91 -30.49 -6.46
N LEU A 200 -2.30 -29.51 -7.28
CA LEU A 200 -1.48 -28.32 -7.53
C LEU A 200 -1.17 -27.54 -6.25
N LYS A 201 -2.08 -27.51 -5.27
CA LYS A 201 -1.81 -26.92 -3.94
C LYS A 201 -0.73 -27.66 -3.15
N GLN A 202 -0.63 -28.97 -3.30
CA GLN A 202 0.35 -29.80 -2.59
C GLN A 202 1.74 -29.76 -3.23
N GLY A 203 1.82 -29.52 -4.53
CA GLY A 203 3.10 -29.43 -5.23
C GLY A 203 2.93 -29.24 -6.73
N ILE A 204 3.92 -28.61 -7.34
CA ILE A 204 3.98 -28.38 -8.78
C ILE A 204 5.20 -29.14 -9.32
N ALA A 205 4.98 -29.89 -10.40
CA ALA A 205 6.03 -30.49 -11.19
C ALA A 205 5.81 -30.13 -12.65
N VAL A 206 6.81 -29.49 -13.26
CA VAL A 206 6.77 -29.06 -14.66
C VAL A 206 7.85 -29.81 -15.44
N ARG A 207 7.53 -30.18 -16.68
CA ARG A 207 8.50 -30.71 -17.65
C ARG A 207 8.24 -30.04 -18.99
N PHE A 208 9.29 -29.55 -19.64
CA PHE A 208 9.18 -29.05 -21.00
C PHE A 208 9.19 -30.22 -22.00
N HIS A 209 8.32 -30.14 -23.00
CA HIS A 209 8.22 -31.18 -24.02
C HIS A 209 9.55 -31.32 -24.78
N GLY A 210 10.09 -32.53 -24.83
CA GLY A 210 11.37 -32.81 -25.48
C GLY A 210 12.61 -32.55 -24.60
N GLU A 211 12.44 -32.17 -23.33
CA GLU A 211 13.54 -31.91 -22.39
C GLU A 211 13.55 -32.91 -21.23
N GLU A 212 14.76 -33.30 -20.80
CA GLU A 212 14.98 -34.16 -19.63
C GLU A 212 14.99 -33.38 -18.31
N GLY A 213 15.00 -32.04 -18.38
CA GLY A 213 15.02 -31.17 -17.21
C GLY A 213 13.79 -31.37 -16.32
N MET A 214 14.03 -31.59 -15.02
CA MET A 214 12.96 -31.71 -14.03
C MET A 214 13.42 -31.16 -12.67
N GLY A 215 12.46 -30.75 -11.84
CA GLY A 215 12.70 -30.29 -10.47
C GLY A 215 12.42 -28.80 -10.28
N GLN A 216 12.82 -28.27 -9.12
CA GLN A 216 12.45 -26.92 -8.69
C GLN A 216 13.02 -25.80 -9.58
N GLY A 217 14.16 -26.03 -10.24
CA GLY A 217 14.70 -25.07 -11.21
C GLY A 217 13.76 -24.84 -12.40
N VAL A 218 13.17 -25.93 -12.91
CA VAL A 218 12.21 -25.88 -14.04
C VAL A 218 10.90 -25.23 -13.63
N VAL A 219 10.45 -25.46 -12.40
CA VAL A 219 9.24 -24.81 -11.85
C VAL A 219 9.45 -23.30 -11.72
N ARG A 220 10.59 -22.85 -11.19
CA ARG A 220 10.95 -21.43 -11.13
C ARG A 220 10.99 -20.80 -12.52
N GLU A 221 11.71 -21.42 -13.44
CA GLU A 221 11.78 -20.97 -14.84
C GLU A 221 10.38 -20.86 -15.46
N TRP A 222 9.50 -21.83 -15.20
CA TRP A 222 8.12 -21.81 -15.70
C TRP A 222 7.33 -20.61 -15.17
N PHE A 223 7.42 -20.30 -13.87
CA PHE A 223 6.79 -19.10 -13.29
C PHE A 223 7.39 -17.81 -13.86
N ASP A 224 8.71 -17.75 -14.04
CA ASP A 224 9.40 -16.57 -14.58
C ASP A 224 8.97 -16.28 -16.02
N ILE A 225 8.92 -17.30 -16.88
CA ILE A 225 8.48 -17.12 -18.27
C ILE A 225 7.00 -16.74 -18.32
N LEU A 226 6.14 -17.44 -17.56
CA LEU A 226 4.71 -17.11 -17.52
C LEU A 226 4.45 -15.70 -16.99
N SER A 227 5.26 -15.23 -16.05
CA SER A 227 5.14 -13.87 -15.52
C SER A 227 5.28 -12.82 -16.64
N ASN A 228 6.27 -13.01 -17.51
CA ASN A 228 6.46 -12.14 -18.67
C ASN A 228 5.35 -12.31 -19.73
N GLU A 229 4.89 -13.54 -19.96
CA GLU A 229 3.82 -13.81 -20.94
C GLU A 229 2.45 -13.26 -20.52
N ILE A 230 2.13 -13.23 -19.22
CA ILE A 230 0.88 -12.65 -18.71
C ILE A 230 0.74 -11.18 -19.11
N VAL A 231 1.84 -10.42 -19.07
CA VAL A 231 1.88 -9.00 -19.42
C VAL A 231 2.36 -8.73 -20.84
N ASN A 232 2.51 -9.77 -21.66
CA ASN A 232 2.91 -9.63 -23.05
C ASN A 232 1.81 -8.87 -23.83
N PRO A 233 2.15 -7.73 -24.48
CA PRO A 233 1.20 -6.91 -25.24
C PRO A 233 0.44 -7.68 -26.33
N ASP A 234 1.02 -8.74 -26.87
CA ASP A 234 0.45 -9.54 -27.95
C ASP A 234 -0.84 -10.27 -27.54
N TYR A 235 -1.02 -10.58 -26.26
CA TYR A 235 -2.28 -11.18 -25.76
C TYR A 235 -3.36 -10.13 -25.44
N ALA A 236 -2.99 -8.84 -25.43
CA ALA A 236 -3.85 -7.70 -25.11
C ALA A 236 -4.55 -7.78 -23.74
N LEU A 237 -4.00 -8.55 -22.79
CA LEU A 237 -4.60 -8.75 -21.46
C LEU A 237 -4.33 -7.56 -20.55
N PHE A 238 -3.07 -7.17 -20.41
CA PHE A 238 -2.66 -6.04 -19.58
C PHE A 238 -2.03 -4.95 -20.42
N THR A 239 -2.15 -3.72 -19.97
CA THR A 239 -1.49 -2.53 -20.53
C THR A 239 -0.58 -1.92 -19.49
N GLN A 240 0.58 -1.45 -19.93
CA GLN A 240 1.50 -0.70 -19.09
C GLN A 240 0.87 0.63 -18.69
N SER A 241 1.02 1.01 -17.43
CA SER A 241 0.48 2.26 -16.87
C SER A 241 1.40 3.45 -17.21
N ALA A 242 0.98 4.66 -16.81
CA ALA A 242 1.73 5.90 -17.08
C ALA A 242 3.12 5.92 -16.42
N ASP A 243 3.32 5.16 -15.34
CA ASP A 243 4.62 5.06 -14.65
C ASP A 243 5.66 4.22 -15.40
N GLY A 244 5.26 3.56 -16.51
CA GLY A 244 6.14 2.76 -17.35
C GLY A 244 6.65 1.47 -16.70
N THR A 245 6.12 1.06 -15.56
CA THR A 245 6.68 -0.03 -14.76
C THR A 245 5.62 -0.91 -14.10
N THR A 246 4.36 -0.46 -14.03
CA THR A 246 3.22 -1.25 -13.54
C THR A 246 2.23 -1.56 -14.66
N PHE A 247 1.39 -2.57 -14.43
CA PHE A 247 0.41 -3.07 -15.39
C PHE A 247 -1.02 -3.00 -14.83
N GLN A 248 -1.97 -2.65 -15.70
CA GLN A 248 -3.41 -2.67 -15.42
C GLN A 248 -4.11 -3.58 -16.44
N PRO A 249 -5.19 -4.29 -16.06
CA PRO A 249 -6.06 -4.94 -17.05
C PRO A 249 -6.48 -3.99 -18.17
N ASN A 250 -6.35 -4.46 -19.40
CA ASN A 250 -6.77 -3.73 -20.58
C ASN A 250 -8.30 -3.76 -20.69
N SER A 251 -8.94 -2.58 -20.68
CA SER A 251 -10.39 -2.44 -20.92
C SER A 251 -10.80 -2.98 -22.30
N ASN A 252 -9.89 -2.91 -23.28
CA ASN A 252 -10.07 -3.42 -24.64
C ASN A 252 -9.59 -4.86 -24.84
N SER A 253 -9.40 -5.63 -23.75
CA SER A 253 -8.94 -7.03 -23.84
C SER A 253 -9.89 -7.95 -24.61
N TYR A 254 -11.16 -7.59 -24.79
CA TYR A 254 -12.15 -8.36 -25.55
C TYR A 254 -11.81 -8.52 -27.05
N VAL A 255 -10.80 -7.80 -27.57
CA VAL A 255 -10.20 -8.07 -28.89
C VAL A 255 -9.70 -9.50 -28.99
N ASN A 256 -9.24 -10.06 -27.85
CA ASN A 256 -8.93 -11.47 -27.71
C ASN A 256 -10.20 -12.21 -27.23
N PRO A 257 -10.79 -13.09 -28.06
CA PRO A 257 -12.03 -13.80 -27.70
C PRO A 257 -11.91 -14.64 -26.41
N ASP A 258 -10.71 -15.13 -26.10
CA ASP A 258 -10.43 -15.96 -24.92
C ASP A 258 -9.93 -15.14 -23.72
N HIS A 259 -9.98 -13.80 -23.76
CA HIS A 259 -9.38 -12.94 -22.74
C HIS A 259 -9.80 -13.29 -21.31
N LEU A 260 -11.09 -13.57 -21.06
CA LEU A 260 -11.56 -13.92 -19.72
C LEU A 260 -10.97 -15.26 -19.22
N ASN A 261 -10.81 -16.24 -20.12
CA ASN A 261 -10.14 -17.50 -19.77
C ASN A 261 -8.68 -17.25 -19.39
N TYR A 262 -7.99 -16.37 -20.12
CA TYR A 262 -6.62 -16.00 -19.81
C TYR A 262 -6.47 -15.14 -18.55
N PHE A 263 -7.43 -14.25 -18.24
CA PHE A 263 -7.43 -13.54 -16.95
C PHE A 263 -7.61 -14.52 -15.79
N ARG A 264 -8.51 -15.50 -15.94
CA ARG A 264 -8.67 -16.57 -14.95
C ARG A 264 -7.37 -17.36 -14.80
N PHE A 265 -6.72 -17.71 -15.90
CA PHE A 265 -5.42 -18.39 -15.86
C PHE A 265 -4.34 -17.54 -15.19
N ALA A 266 -4.23 -16.24 -15.50
CA ALA A 266 -3.30 -15.33 -14.82
C ALA A 266 -3.56 -15.31 -13.31
N GLY A 267 -4.82 -15.25 -12.89
CA GLY A 267 -5.20 -15.38 -11.48
C GLY A 267 -4.75 -16.71 -10.87
N GLN A 268 -4.92 -17.83 -11.58
CA GLN A 268 -4.44 -19.14 -11.13
C GLN A 268 -2.93 -19.19 -10.96
N ILE A 269 -2.16 -18.64 -11.90
CA ILE A 269 -0.69 -18.61 -11.83
C ILE A 269 -0.23 -17.78 -10.63
N LEU A 270 -0.82 -16.60 -10.40
CA LEU A 270 -0.43 -15.76 -9.27
C LEU A 270 -0.87 -16.37 -7.92
N GLY A 271 -2.04 -17.00 -7.88
CA GLY A 271 -2.49 -17.74 -6.70
C GLY A 271 -1.61 -18.96 -6.40
N LEU A 272 -1.15 -19.68 -7.42
CA LEU A 272 -0.20 -20.78 -7.30
C LEU A 272 1.17 -20.28 -6.84
N ALA A 273 1.67 -19.20 -7.43
CA ALA A 273 2.95 -18.62 -7.07
C ALA A 273 2.94 -18.24 -5.59
N LEU A 274 1.90 -17.54 -5.14
CA LEU A 274 1.72 -17.18 -3.74
C LEU A 274 1.62 -18.44 -2.85
N ASN A 275 0.83 -19.44 -3.22
CA ASN A 275 0.69 -20.68 -2.43
C ASN A 275 2.02 -21.42 -2.21
N HIS A 276 2.92 -21.38 -3.19
CA HIS A 276 4.22 -22.07 -3.18
C HIS A 276 5.41 -21.16 -2.83
N ARG A 277 5.16 -19.95 -2.33
CA ARG A 277 6.19 -18.94 -2.04
C ARG A 277 7.13 -18.69 -3.22
N GLN A 278 6.61 -18.80 -4.46
CA GLN A 278 7.34 -18.44 -5.67
C GLN A 278 7.10 -16.96 -5.93
N LEU A 279 8.19 -16.22 -6.11
CA LEU A 279 8.11 -14.81 -6.46
C LEU A 279 7.79 -14.67 -7.94
N VAL A 280 6.96 -13.69 -8.27
CA VAL A 280 6.66 -13.32 -9.66
C VAL A 280 7.21 -11.94 -9.95
N ASN A 281 7.83 -11.78 -11.12
CA ASN A 281 8.35 -10.49 -11.57
C ASN A 281 7.28 -9.74 -12.37
N ILE A 282 6.13 -9.47 -11.73
CA ILE A 282 5.03 -8.70 -12.32
C ILE A 282 4.52 -7.71 -11.28
N TYR A 283 4.40 -6.46 -11.69
CA TYR A 283 3.93 -5.38 -10.84
C TYR A 283 2.64 -4.80 -11.39
N PHE A 284 1.58 -4.81 -10.60
CA PHE A 284 0.32 -4.20 -11.01
C PHE A 284 0.18 -2.80 -10.43
N THR A 285 -0.79 -2.06 -10.96
CA THR A 285 -1.23 -0.80 -10.37
C THR A 285 -1.82 -1.03 -8.97
N ARG A 286 -1.73 0.00 -8.11
CA ARG A 286 -2.30 -0.02 -6.75
C ARG A 286 -3.79 -0.33 -6.75
N SER A 287 -4.53 0.22 -7.71
CA SER A 287 -5.95 -0.05 -7.89
C SER A 287 -6.24 -1.52 -8.17
N PHE A 288 -5.41 -2.21 -8.96
CA PHE A 288 -5.61 -3.63 -9.23
C PHE A 288 -5.33 -4.49 -7.99
N TYR A 289 -4.30 -4.16 -7.21
CA TYR A 289 -4.08 -4.82 -5.90
C TYR A 289 -5.27 -4.58 -4.94
N LYS A 290 -5.82 -3.36 -4.90
CA LYS A 290 -7.05 -3.07 -4.14
C LYS A 290 -8.22 -3.94 -4.59
N HIS A 291 -8.41 -4.13 -5.90
CA HIS A 291 -9.43 -5.04 -6.44
C HIS A 291 -9.21 -6.50 -6.01
N ILE A 292 -7.97 -6.98 -5.94
CA ILE A 292 -7.64 -8.32 -5.44
C ILE A 292 -8.02 -8.48 -3.96
N LEU A 293 -7.86 -7.43 -3.17
CA LEU A 293 -8.17 -7.42 -1.74
C LEU A 293 -9.66 -7.14 -1.46
N GLY A 294 -10.43 -6.71 -2.46
CA GLY A 294 -11.80 -6.22 -2.29
C GLY A 294 -11.87 -4.85 -1.60
N ILE A 295 -10.81 -4.05 -1.68
CA ILE A 295 -10.73 -2.70 -1.15
C ILE A 295 -11.29 -1.71 -2.18
N PRO A 296 -12.16 -0.76 -1.81
CA PRO A 296 -12.62 0.29 -2.72
C PRO A 296 -11.47 1.16 -3.24
N VAL A 297 -11.47 1.43 -4.54
CA VAL A 297 -10.56 2.38 -5.16
C VAL A 297 -10.96 3.82 -4.87
N ASN A 298 -9.98 4.73 -4.83
CA ASN A 298 -10.17 6.15 -4.62
C ASN A 298 -9.67 6.96 -5.84
N TYR A 299 -9.99 8.26 -5.88
CA TYR A 299 -9.61 9.11 -7.02
C TYR A 299 -8.10 9.32 -7.12
N GLN A 300 -7.34 9.15 -6.02
CA GLN A 300 -5.89 9.28 -6.02
C GLN A 300 -5.25 8.10 -6.78
N ASP A 301 -5.87 6.92 -6.75
CA ASP A 301 -5.42 5.74 -7.50
C ASP A 301 -5.44 5.98 -9.02
N VAL A 302 -6.27 6.91 -9.50
CA VAL A 302 -6.34 7.30 -10.91
C VAL A 302 -5.01 7.84 -11.41
N ALA A 303 -4.20 8.46 -10.52
CA ALA A 303 -2.91 9.01 -10.89
C ALA A 303 -1.92 7.95 -11.43
N SER A 304 -2.11 6.68 -11.06
CA SER A 304 -1.29 5.58 -11.61
C SER A 304 -1.59 5.29 -13.08
N ILE A 305 -2.82 5.56 -13.54
CA ILE A 305 -3.24 5.36 -14.93
C ILE A 305 -3.10 6.64 -15.74
N ASP A 306 -3.60 7.76 -15.19
CA ASP A 306 -3.61 9.06 -15.84
C ASP A 306 -3.36 10.17 -14.79
N PRO A 307 -2.09 10.58 -14.61
CA PRO A 307 -1.71 11.63 -13.67
C PRO A 307 -2.37 12.98 -13.98
N GLU A 308 -2.55 13.33 -15.26
CA GLU A 308 -3.14 14.60 -15.68
C GLU A 308 -4.63 14.62 -15.32
N TYR A 309 -5.33 13.52 -15.58
CA TYR A 309 -6.73 13.38 -15.24
C TYR A 309 -6.95 13.39 -13.72
N ALA A 310 -6.11 12.70 -12.94
CA ALA A 310 -6.18 12.73 -11.48
C ALA A 310 -6.01 14.16 -10.92
N LYS A 311 -5.09 14.95 -11.51
CA LYS A 311 -4.91 16.36 -11.16
C LYS A 311 -6.17 17.18 -11.46
N ASN A 312 -6.84 16.93 -12.58
CA ASN A 312 -8.09 17.60 -12.93
C ASN A 312 -9.22 17.23 -11.95
N LEU A 313 -9.32 15.96 -11.54
CA LEU A 313 -10.29 15.52 -10.52
C LEU A 313 -10.03 16.17 -9.16
N GLN A 314 -8.77 16.22 -8.72
CA GLN A 314 -8.39 16.92 -7.50
C GLN A 314 -8.74 18.41 -7.58
N TRP A 315 -8.48 19.05 -8.73
CA TRP A 315 -8.81 20.46 -8.93
C TRP A 315 -10.32 20.72 -8.80
N ILE A 316 -11.17 19.84 -9.35
CA ILE A 316 -12.63 19.92 -9.19
C ILE A 316 -13.01 19.83 -7.70
N LEU A 317 -12.37 18.96 -6.93
CA LEU A 317 -12.63 18.84 -5.49
C LEU A 317 -12.21 20.10 -4.71
N ASP A 318 -11.07 20.68 -5.05
CA ASP A 318 -10.48 21.78 -4.29
C ASP A 318 -11.07 23.16 -4.62
N ASN A 319 -11.67 23.33 -5.80
CA ASN A 319 -12.12 24.64 -6.29
C ASN A 319 -13.66 24.75 -6.35
N ASP A 320 -14.18 25.97 -6.28
CA ASP A 320 -15.60 26.24 -6.55
C ASP A 320 -15.86 26.17 -8.06
N ILE A 321 -16.83 25.35 -8.46
CA ILE A 321 -17.15 25.15 -9.88
C ILE A 321 -18.36 25.96 -10.38
N SER A 322 -19.00 26.74 -9.51
CA SER A 322 -20.26 27.43 -9.81
C SER A 322 -20.11 28.49 -10.92
N ASP A 323 -18.98 29.19 -10.96
CA ASP A 323 -18.73 30.30 -11.89
C ASP A 323 -17.88 29.93 -13.11
N LEU A 324 -17.52 28.66 -13.26
CA LEU A 324 -16.60 28.22 -14.31
C LEU A 324 -17.26 28.04 -15.68
N GLY A 325 -18.59 28.01 -15.75
CA GLY A 325 -19.31 27.72 -16.99
C GLY A 325 -19.00 26.35 -17.59
N LEU A 326 -18.52 25.41 -16.76
CA LEU A 326 -18.27 24.04 -17.16
C LEU A 326 -19.62 23.34 -17.34
N GLU A 327 -20.02 23.06 -18.58
CA GLU A 327 -21.18 22.21 -18.89
C GLU A 327 -20.87 20.72 -18.62
N LEU A 328 -20.33 20.42 -17.43
CA LEU A 328 -20.04 19.06 -17.01
C LEU A 328 -21.35 18.36 -16.65
N THR A 329 -21.54 17.18 -17.24
CA THR A 329 -22.65 16.27 -16.96
C THR A 329 -22.13 15.02 -16.27
N PHE A 330 -23.02 14.21 -15.70
CA PHE A 330 -22.68 12.88 -15.17
C PHE A 330 -22.50 11.85 -16.30
N SER A 331 -21.69 12.20 -17.30
CA SER A 331 -21.28 11.34 -18.41
C SER A 331 -19.82 11.64 -18.76
N VAL A 332 -19.12 10.65 -19.31
CA VAL A 332 -17.74 10.81 -19.78
C VAL A 332 -17.56 10.20 -21.15
N GLU A 333 -16.74 10.83 -21.97
CA GLU A 333 -16.33 10.28 -23.26
C GLU A 333 -15.22 9.24 -23.08
N THR A 334 -15.37 8.10 -23.74
CA THR A 334 -14.39 7.02 -23.76
C THR A 334 -14.04 6.69 -25.20
N ASP A 335 -12.75 6.65 -25.50
CA ASP A 335 -12.24 6.19 -26.79
C ASP A 335 -12.31 4.66 -26.85
N VAL A 336 -13.12 4.14 -27.77
CA VAL A 336 -13.27 2.73 -28.09
C VAL A 336 -12.83 2.53 -29.55
N PHE A 337 -11.56 2.14 -29.75
CA PHE A 337 -10.94 1.95 -31.07
C PHE A 337 -11.02 3.15 -32.03
N GLY A 338 -10.86 4.36 -31.50
CA GLY A 338 -10.91 5.61 -32.25
C GLY A 338 -12.33 6.17 -32.41
N ALA A 339 -13.35 5.53 -31.84
CA ALA A 339 -14.70 6.07 -31.72
C ALA A 339 -14.93 6.60 -30.30
N MET A 340 -15.29 7.88 -30.18
CA MET A 340 -15.66 8.47 -28.89
C MET A 340 -17.10 8.09 -28.57
N GLU A 341 -17.28 7.36 -27.47
CA GLU A 341 -18.60 6.99 -26.95
C GLU A 341 -18.86 7.71 -25.63
N GLU A 342 -20.06 8.29 -25.50
CA GLU A 342 -20.50 8.91 -24.25
C GLU A 342 -21.08 7.84 -23.31
N VAL A 343 -20.45 7.66 -22.15
CA VAL A 343 -20.85 6.68 -21.15
C VAL A 343 -21.46 7.41 -19.94
N PRO A 344 -22.75 7.18 -19.62
CA PRO A 344 -23.37 7.77 -18.44
C PRO A 344 -22.82 7.15 -17.15
N LEU A 345 -22.47 8.01 -16.21
CA LEU A 345 -21.99 7.62 -14.87
C LEU A 345 -23.12 7.06 -14.02
N LYS A 346 -24.32 7.62 -14.15
CA LYS A 346 -25.55 7.20 -13.47
C LYS A 346 -26.76 7.27 -14.41
N PRO A 347 -27.91 6.65 -14.08
CA PRO A 347 -29.13 6.77 -14.88
C PRO A 347 -29.51 8.25 -15.09
N GLY A 348 -29.70 8.66 -16.35
CA GLY A 348 -29.96 10.07 -16.70
C GLY A 348 -28.74 11.00 -16.58
N GLY A 349 -27.54 10.43 -16.50
CA GLY A 349 -26.29 11.18 -16.25
C GLY A 349 -26.00 12.28 -17.26
N GLY A 350 -26.25 12.03 -18.55
CA GLY A 350 -26.05 13.04 -19.62
C GLY A 350 -26.96 14.28 -19.52
N SER A 351 -28.04 14.22 -18.73
CA SER A 351 -28.89 15.39 -18.44
C SER A 351 -28.68 15.97 -17.04
N THR A 352 -27.84 15.34 -16.22
CA THR A 352 -27.59 15.78 -14.85
C THR A 352 -26.32 16.60 -14.82
N LEU A 353 -26.43 17.89 -14.51
CA LEU A 353 -25.27 18.79 -14.39
C LEU A 353 -24.49 18.52 -13.11
N VAL A 354 -23.18 18.66 -13.21
CA VAL A 354 -22.27 18.70 -12.07
C VAL A 354 -22.35 20.09 -11.45
N THR A 355 -22.56 20.13 -10.14
CA THR A 355 -22.75 21.32 -9.32
C THR A 355 -21.82 21.23 -8.11
N GLN A 356 -21.61 22.35 -7.42
CA GLN A 356 -20.78 22.37 -6.21
C GLN A 356 -21.22 21.33 -5.16
N ASN A 357 -22.52 21.05 -5.07
CA ASN A 357 -23.08 20.09 -4.09
C ASN A 357 -22.88 18.63 -4.48
N ASN A 358 -22.69 18.30 -5.77
CA ASN A 358 -22.62 16.92 -6.26
C ASN A 358 -21.26 16.58 -6.91
N LYS A 359 -20.30 17.50 -6.92
CA LYS A 359 -18.97 17.29 -7.53
C LYS A 359 -18.19 16.11 -6.93
N ALA A 360 -18.36 15.85 -5.64
CA ALA A 360 -17.74 14.69 -4.97
C ALA A 360 -18.31 13.36 -5.50
N GLU A 361 -19.63 13.29 -5.69
CA GLU A 361 -20.30 12.13 -6.32
C GLU A 361 -19.81 11.93 -7.75
N TYR A 362 -19.68 13.02 -8.52
CA TYR A 362 -19.14 12.97 -9.88
C TYR A 362 -17.73 12.37 -9.90
N VAL A 363 -16.81 12.89 -9.08
CA VAL A 363 -15.43 12.39 -9.01
C VAL A 363 -15.40 10.91 -8.59
N GLN A 364 -16.23 10.50 -7.64
CA GLN A 364 -16.36 9.11 -7.22
C GLN A 364 -16.81 8.20 -8.38
N LEU A 365 -17.88 8.55 -9.08
CA LEU A 365 -18.43 7.73 -10.16
C LEU A 365 -17.51 7.67 -11.38
N VAL A 366 -16.82 8.77 -11.70
CA VAL A 366 -15.79 8.80 -12.75
C VAL A 366 -14.65 7.83 -12.39
N THR A 367 -14.19 7.89 -11.15
CA THR A 367 -13.15 6.99 -10.63
C THR A 367 -13.59 5.54 -10.74
N GLU A 368 -14.80 5.21 -10.28
CA GLU A 368 -15.35 3.86 -10.36
C GLU A 368 -15.48 3.38 -11.80
N LEU A 369 -15.91 4.24 -12.73
CA LEU A 369 -16.02 3.87 -14.13
C LEU A 369 -14.66 3.47 -14.71
N ARG A 370 -13.66 4.36 -14.57
CA ARG A 370 -12.33 4.22 -15.16
C ARG A 370 -11.54 3.06 -14.56
N MET A 371 -11.61 2.89 -13.25
CA MET A 371 -10.78 1.95 -12.50
C MET A 371 -11.44 0.58 -12.30
N THR A 372 -12.78 0.50 -12.40
CA THR A 372 -13.53 -0.71 -12.00
C THR A 372 -14.49 -1.17 -13.08
N ARG A 373 -15.53 -0.38 -13.42
CA ARG A 373 -16.62 -0.83 -14.31
C ARG A 373 -16.11 -1.20 -15.71
N ALA A 374 -15.13 -0.46 -16.23
CA ALA A 374 -14.54 -0.72 -17.56
C ALA A 374 -13.79 -2.07 -17.65
N ILE A 375 -13.38 -2.64 -16.50
CA ILE A 375 -12.59 -3.88 -16.42
C ILE A 375 -13.19 -4.93 -15.49
N GLN A 376 -14.47 -4.77 -15.10
CA GLN A 376 -15.11 -5.64 -14.11
C GLN A 376 -15.13 -7.13 -14.53
N PRO A 377 -15.44 -7.51 -15.79
CA PRO A 377 -15.37 -8.91 -16.22
C PRO A 377 -13.96 -9.51 -16.06
N GLN A 378 -12.93 -8.73 -16.36
CA GLN A 378 -11.51 -9.11 -16.28
C GLN A 378 -11.10 -9.32 -14.82
N ILE A 379 -11.45 -8.38 -13.94
CA ILE A 379 -11.23 -8.50 -12.49
C ILE A 379 -11.91 -9.77 -11.99
N ASN A 380 -13.20 -9.97 -12.28
CA ASN A 380 -13.95 -11.13 -11.82
C ASN A 380 -13.32 -12.45 -12.27
N ALA A 381 -12.90 -12.54 -13.53
CA ALA A 381 -12.24 -13.72 -14.06
C ALA A 381 -10.90 -13.99 -13.35
N PHE A 382 -10.08 -12.94 -13.14
CA PHE A 382 -8.83 -13.03 -12.41
C PHE A 382 -9.04 -13.51 -10.96
N LEU A 383 -9.98 -12.90 -10.22
CA LEU A 383 -10.29 -13.29 -8.85
C LEU A 383 -10.81 -14.73 -8.75
N GLN A 384 -11.61 -15.18 -9.72
CA GLN A 384 -12.04 -16.58 -9.80
C GLN A 384 -10.86 -17.54 -9.90
N GLY A 385 -9.80 -17.18 -10.63
CA GLY A 385 -8.59 -17.98 -10.71
C GLY A 385 -7.73 -17.92 -9.45
N PHE A 386 -7.51 -16.70 -8.94
CA PHE A 386 -6.68 -16.43 -7.77
C PHE A 386 -7.22 -17.13 -6.51
N HIS A 387 -8.53 -17.02 -6.28
CA HIS A 387 -9.18 -17.60 -5.10
C HIS A 387 -9.38 -19.12 -5.16
N MET A 388 -9.03 -19.78 -6.27
CA MET A 388 -8.90 -21.24 -6.27
C MET A 388 -7.77 -21.70 -5.34
N PHE A 389 -6.73 -20.89 -5.21
CA PHE A 389 -5.54 -21.19 -4.42
C PHE A 389 -5.52 -20.43 -3.10
N ILE A 390 -5.92 -19.16 -3.11
CA ILE A 390 -5.78 -18.25 -1.97
C ILE A 390 -7.16 -17.83 -1.43
N PRO A 391 -7.54 -18.22 -0.20
CA PRO A 391 -8.81 -17.81 0.39
C PRO A 391 -8.94 -16.27 0.51
N PRO A 392 -10.09 -15.67 0.12
CA PRO A 392 -10.32 -14.23 0.25
C PRO A 392 -10.11 -13.69 1.67
N SER A 393 -10.53 -14.44 2.69
CA SER A 393 -10.39 -14.04 4.10
C SER A 393 -8.94 -13.96 4.56
N LEU A 394 -8.06 -14.81 4.01
CA LEU A 394 -6.63 -14.81 4.38
C LEU A 394 -5.87 -13.67 3.71
N ILE A 395 -6.18 -13.37 2.43
CA ILE A 395 -5.45 -12.31 1.71
C ILE A 395 -5.80 -10.91 2.20
N GLN A 396 -6.98 -10.72 2.80
CA GLN A 396 -7.42 -9.44 3.39
C GLN A 396 -6.60 -8.98 4.60
N LEU A 397 -5.74 -9.85 5.16
CA LEU A 397 -4.77 -9.49 6.19
C LEU A 397 -3.77 -8.43 5.72
N PHE A 398 -3.61 -8.27 4.41
CA PHE A 398 -2.63 -7.41 3.79
C PHE A 398 -3.31 -6.20 3.14
N ASP A 399 -2.57 -5.11 3.00
CA ASP A 399 -2.96 -3.98 2.14
C ASP A 399 -2.38 -4.14 0.72
N GLU A 400 -2.66 -3.16 -0.15
CA GLU A 400 -2.24 -3.18 -1.55
C GLU A 400 -0.72 -3.08 -1.76
N TYR A 401 0.02 -2.61 -0.76
CA TYR A 401 1.48 -2.54 -0.79
C TYR A 401 2.08 -3.88 -0.36
N GLU A 402 1.53 -4.45 0.69
CA GLU A 402 1.94 -5.73 1.24
C GLU A 402 1.61 -6.90 0.33
N LEU A 403 0.49 -6.83 -0.41
CA LEU A 403 0.17 -7.82 -1.43
C LEU A 403 1.21 -7.82 -2.57
N GLU A 404 1.72 -6.64 -2.96
CA GLU A 404 2.82 -6.56 -3.92
C GLU A 404 4.08 -7.23 -3.37
N LEU A 405 4.44 -6.96 -2.10
CA LEU A 405 5.60 -7.55 -1.44
C LEU A 405 5.47 -9.07 -1.27
N LEU A 406 4.26 -9.58 -1.00
CA LEU A 406 3.98 -11.01 -0.92
C LEU A 406 4.22 -11.73 -2.25
N LEU A 407 3.85 -11.08 -3.36
CA LEU A 407 3.98 -11.66 -4.70
C LEU A 407 5.38 -11.49 -5.28
N SER A 408 6.02 -10.35 -5.04
CA SER A 408 7.27 -9.96 -5.72
C SER A 408 8.51 -10.07 -4.82
N GLY A 409 8.31 -10.23 -3.51
CA GLY A 409 9.36 -10.25 -2.51
C GLY A 409 9.66 -8.87 -1.94
N MET A 410 10.29 -8.87 -0.76
CA MET A 410 10.80 -7.65 -0.14
C MET A 410 12.12 -7.24 -0.80
N PRO A 411 12.23 -6.03 -1.35
CA PRO A 411 13.47 -5.58 -1.96
C PRO A 411 14.51 -5.29 -0.87
N GLU A 412 15.78 -5.54 -1.19
CA GLU A 412 16.90 -5.03 -0.40
C GLU A 412 17.20 -3.59 -0.83
N ILE A 413 17.23 -2.66 0.13
CA ILE A 413 17.45 -1.23 -0.13
C ILE A 413 18.87 -0.88 0.30
N ASP A 414 19.70 -0.48 -0.67
CA ASP A 414 21.00 0.09 -0.40
C ASP A 414 20.85 1.55 0.03
N VAL A 415 20.96 1.79 1.35
CA VAL A 415 20.85 3.12 1.95
C VAL A 415 21.97 4.06 1.47
N ASN A 416 23.16 3.54 1.17
CA ASN A 416 24.27 4.37 0.68
C ASN A 416 23.99 4.87 -0.73
N ASP A 417 23.46 4.01 -1.61
CA ASP A 417 23.04 4.44 -2.95
C ASP A 417 21.89 5.46 -2.87
N TRP A 418 20.92 5.25 -1.97
CA TRP A 418 19.84 6.21 -1.75
C TRP A 418 20.36 7.58 -1.31
N MET A 419 21.21 7.60 -0.28
CA MET A 419 21.81 8.83 0.25
C MET A 419 22.63 9.57 -0.80
N LYS A 420 23.40 8.83 -1.61
CA LYS A 420 24.25 9.39 -2.66
C LYS A 420 23.44 10.10 -3.75
N ASN A 421 22.27 9.58 -4.09
CA ASN A 421 21.39 10.11 -5.13
C ASN A 421 20.23 10.97 -4.57
N THR A 422 20.39 11.51 -3.37
CA THR A 422 19.41 12.41 -2.73
C THR A 422 19.77 13.88 -2.96
N GLU A 423 18.76 14.68 -3.31
CA GLU A 423 18.84 16.13 -3.38
C GLU A 423 18.27 16.79 -2.11
N TYR A 424 18.88 17.90 -1.68
CA TYR A 424 18.45 18.67 -0.52
C TYR A 424 18.02 20.07 -0.96
N THR A 425 16.88 20.55 -0.48
CA THR A 425 16.29 21.81 -0.94
C THR A 425 15.63 22.58 0.20
N SER A 426 15.19 23.80 -0.11
CA SER A 426 14.41 24.66 0.80
C SER A 426 15.13 25.04 2.10
N GLY A 427 16.46 24.97 2.12
CA GLY A 427 17.29 25.34 3.26
C GLY A 427 18.13 24.20 3.84
N TYR A 428 17.88 22.94 3.44
CA TYR A 428 18.76 21.83 3.83
C TYR A 428 19.97 21.67 2.94
N GLU A 429 21.10 21.35 3.58
CA GLU A 429 22.35 20.88 3.01
C GLU A 429 22.69 19.50 3.60
N ARG A 430 23.60 18.78 2.94
CA ARG A 430 23.96 17.40 3.34
C ARG A 430 24.57 17.36 4.74
N GLU A 431 25.28 18.41 5.12
CA GLU A 431 26.01 18.53 6.38
C GLU A 431 25.12 18.93 7.56
N ASP A 432 23.85 19.26 7.33
CA ASP A 432 22.95 19.68 8.39
C ASP A 432 22.68 18.56 9.40
N PRO A 433 22.62 18.86 10.71
CA PRO A 433 22.39 17.85 11.75
C PRO A 433 21.12 17.03 11.51
N VAL A 434 20.03 17.67 11.08
CA VAL A 434 18.74 17.00 10.84
C VAL A 434 18.85 15.98 9.69
N ILE A 435 19.64 16.28 8.67
CA ILE A 435 19.88 15.38 7.53
C ILE A 435 20.76 14.20 7.96
N GLN A 436 21.81 14.43 8.75
CA GLN A 436 22.63 13.36 9.30
C GLN A 436 21.79 12.43 10.18
N TRP A 437 20.97 12.99 11.07
CA TRP A 437 20.06 12.22 11.92
C TRP A 437 19.05 11.42 11.11
N PHE A 438 18.49 12.00 10.04
CA PHE A 438 17.59 11.29 9.15
C PHE A 438 18.24 10.02 8.60
N TRP A 439 19.44 10.12 8.04
CA TRP A 439 20.11 8.96 7.46
C TRP A 439 20.56 7.93 8.48
N GLU A 440 21.06 8.36 9.65
CA GLU A 440 21.34 7.44 10.75
C GLU A 440 20.07 6.68 11.18
N VAL A 441 18.91 7.37 11.24
CA VAL A 441 17.63 6.72 11.52
C VAL A 441 17.25 5.73 10.41
N VAL A 442 17.44 6.08 9.13
CA VAL A 442 17.16 5.18 7.99
C VAL A 442 18.05 3.94 8.00
N GLU A 443 19.30 4.06 8.45
CA GLU A 443 20.19 2.91 8.68
C GLU A 443 19.75 2.06 9.87
N ASP A 444 19.24 2.67 10.94
CA ASP A 444 18.82 1.99 12.18
C ASP A 444 17.46 1.26 12.07
N ILE A 445 16.57 1.69 11.16
CA ILE A 445 15.24 1.08 10.99
C ILE A 445 15.30 -0.25 10.20
N THR A 446 14.25 -1.05 10.35
CA THR A 446 14.10 -2.35 9.70
C THR A 446 13.95 -2.24 8.18
N GLN A 447 14.16 -3.34 7.46
CA GLN A 447 14.01 -3.37 6.00
C GLN A 447 12.55 -3.06 5.59
N GLU A 448 11.59 -3.55 6.37
CA GLU A 448 10.17 -3.25 6.25
C GLU A 448 9.91 -1.74 6.33
N GLU A 449 10.47 -1.07 7.36
CA GLU A 449 10.30 0.37 7.56
C GLU A 449 10.99 1.20 6.46
N ARG A 450 12.13 0.74 5.91
CA ARG A 450 12.77 1.38 4.75
C ARG A 450 11.90 1.30 3.49
N VAL A 451 11.25 0.15 3.26
CA VAL A 451 10.29 -0.01 2.16
C VAL A 451 9.09 0.90 2.36
N LEU A 452 8.56 1.00 3.59
CA LEU A 452 7.49 1.93 3.93
C LEU A 452 7.90 3.39 3.69
N LEU A 453 9.13 3.77 4.02
CA LEU A 453 9.65 5.10 3.72
C LEU A 453 9.75 5.37 2.22
N LEU A 454 10.24 4.39 1.45
CA LEU A 454 10.30 4.50 0.00
C LEU A 454 8.90 4.67 -0.61
N GLN A 455 7.94 3.88 -0.15
CA GLN A 455 6.54 3.96 -0.56
C GLN A 455 5.92 5.29 -0.15
N PHE A 456 6.18 5.75 1.07
CA PHE A 456 5.67 7.02 1.58
C PHE A 456 6.10 8.18 0.70
N VAL A 457 7.33 8.17 0.18
CA VAL A 457 7.88 9.28 -0.60
C VAL A 457 7.70 9.14 -2.10
N THR A 458 7.65 7.92 -2.64
CA THR A 458 7.60 7.68 -4.10
C THR A 458 6.29 7.06 -4.58
N GLY A 459 5.46 6.54 -3.68
CA GLY A 459 4.29 5.73 -4.02
C GLY A 459 4.61 4.31 -4.50
N SER A 460 5.91 3.93 -4.54
CA SER A 460 6.36 2.62 -4.99
C SER A 460 7.25 1.94 -3.94
N SER A 461 7.19 0.60 -3.89
CA SER A 461 8.09 -0.23 -3.08
C SER A 461 9.45 -0.46 -3.75
N ARG A 462 9.63 -0.01 -5.00
CA ARG A 462 10.66 -0.55 -5.89
C ARG A 462 11.83 0.41 -6.06
N VAL A 463 13.02 -0.18 -6.09
CA VAL A 463 14.23 0.49 -6.57
C VAL A 463 14.40 0.18 -8.06
N PRO A 464 14.55 1.18 -8.93
CA PRO A 464 14.76 0.97 -10.36
C PRO A 464 16.00 0.12 -10.66
N HIS A 465 15.98 -0.55 -11.81
CA HIS A 465 17.19 -1.17 -12.36
C HIS A 465 18.25 -0.09 -12.60
N GLY A 466 19.39 -0.20 -11.92
CA GLY A 466 20.44 0.83 -11.91
C GLY A 466 20.42 1.76 -10.70
N GLY A 467 19.61 1.47 -9.67
CA GLY A 467 19.66 2.15 -8.37
C GLY A 467 18.86 3.44 -8.30
N PHE A 468 19.04 4.18 -7.19
CA PHE A 468 18.30 5.40 -6.87
C PHE A 468 18.54 6.55 -7.85
N ALA A 469 19.64 6.50 -8.62
CA ALA A 469 19.93 7.45 -9.70
C ALA A 469 18.91 7.41 -10.85
N ASN A 470 18.12 6.34 -10.96
CA ASN A 470 17.17 6.10 -12.04
C ASN A 470 15.70 6.19 -11.58
N ILE A 471 15.45 6.82 -10.43
CA ILE A 471 14.09 6.97 -9.91
C ILE A 471 13.26 7.87 -10.83
N MET A 472 12.05 7.38 -11.14
CA MET A 472 11.07 8.08 -11.94
C MET A 472 10.05 8.76 -11.01
N GLY A 473 9.69 10.00 -11.33
CA GLY A 473 8.52 10.70 -10.81
C GLY A 473 7.45 10.84 -11.89
N GLY A 474 6.39 11.61 -11.60
CA GLY A 474 5.24 11.78 -12.50
C GLY A 474 5.56 12.47 -13.84
N SER A 475 6.72 13.12 -13.95
CA SER A 475 7.18 13.80 -15.18
C SER A 475 8.45 13.19 -15.79
N GLY A 476 8.85 11.99 -15.38
CA GLY A 476 10.08 11.33 -15.84
C GLY A 476 11.13 11.21 -14.73
N LEU A 477 12.41 11.14 -15.11
CA LEU A 477 13.51 10.97 -14.16
C LEU A 477 13.53 12.10 -13.11
N GLN A 478 13.39 11.73 -11.84
CA GLN A 478 13.28 12.67 -10.71
C GLN A 478 13.90 12.04 -9.46
N ASN A 479 15.03 12.61 -9.01
CA ASN A 479 15.72 12.16 -7.81
C ASN A 479 14.85 12.32 -6.56
N PHE A 480 15.13 11.47 -5.57
CA PHE A 480 14.57 11.63 -4.23
C PHE A 480 15.05 12.96 -3.63
N THR A 481 14.13 13.76 -3.10
CA THR A 481 14.41 15.11 -2.58
C THR A 481 13.96 15.26 -1.14
N ILE A 482 14.79 15.83 -0.27
CA ILE A 482 14.41 16.26 1.08
C ILE A 482 14.29 17.78 1.11
N ALA A 483 13.13 18.30 1.48
CA ALA A 483 12.85 19.72 1.62
C ALA A 483 12.65 20.10 3.09
N ALA A 484 13.33 21.16 3.54
CA ALA A 484 13.15 21.68 4.89
C ALA A 484 11.78 22.29 5.09
N VAL A 485 11.21 22.04 6.28
CA VAL A 485 9.97 22.66 6.75
C VAL A 485 10.20 23.24 8.16
N PRO A 486 9.74 24.47 8.43
CA PRO A 486 9.83 25.02 9.78
C PRO A 486 9.16 24.11 10.81
N TYR A 487 9.89 23.79 11.87
CA TYR A 487 9.37 22.92 12.92
C TYR A 487 8.22 23.58 13.70
N THR A 488 7.15 22.81 13.88
CA THR A 488 6.09 23.10 14.85
C THR A 488 5.83 21.86 15.70
N PRO A 489 5.48 22.01 16.99
CA PRO A 489 5.24 20.87 17.85
C PRO A 489 4.20 19.90 17.27
N ASN A 490 4.53 18.60 17.29
CA ASN A 490 3.71 17.50 16.74
C ASN A 490 3.53 17.50 15.22
N LEU A 491 4.26 18.32 14.46
CA LEU A 491 4.24 18.24 13.01
C LEU A 491 4.89 16.93 12.56
N LEU A 492 4.20 16.19 11.69
CA LEU A 492 4.71 14.97 11.05
C LEU A 492 5.40 15.34 9.73
N PRO A 493 6.40 14.56 9.27
CA PRO A 493 6.87 14.69 7.91
C PRO A 493 5.74 14.36 6.94
N THR A 494 5.78 14.98 5.76
CA THR A 494 4.80 14.76 4.69
C THR A 494 5.54 14.48 3.38
N SER A 495 4.84 13.95 2.38
CA SER A 495 5.45 13.65 1.09
C SER A 495 4.68 14.25 -0.08
N SER A 496 5.33 14.26 -1.24
CA SER A 496 4.72 14.58 -2.52
C SER A 496 5.23 13.55 -3.54
N THR A 497 4.51 12.42 -3.60
CA THR A 497 4.92 11.22 -4.37
C THR A 497 5.14 11.48 -5.85
N CYS A 498 4.37 12.40 -6.44
CA CYS A 498 4.53 12.78 -7.84
C CYS A 498 5.92 13.32 -8.19
N ILE A 499 6.64 13.86 -7.20
CA ILE A 499 7.97 14.47 -7.39
C ILE A 499 9.03 13.87 -6.44
N ASN A 500 8.75 12.69 -5.86
CA ASN A 500 9.65 11.97 -4.96
C ASN A 500 10.22 12.83 -3.82
N MET A 501 9.39 13.71 -3.24
CA MET A 501 9.81 14.68 -2.24
C MET A 501 9.33 14.34 -0.84
N LEU A 502 10.25 14.28 0.11
CA LEU A 502 10.01 14.25 1.55
C LEU A 502 10.12 15.68 2.11
N LYS A 503 9.05 16.16 2.73
CA LYS A 503 9.03 17.41 3.49
C LYS A 503 9.33 17.09 4.94
N LEU A 504 10.55 17.37 5.37
CA LEU A 504 11.07 17.01 6.68
C LEU A 504 11.15 18.25 7.57
N PRO A 505 10.43 18.27 8.72
CA PRO A 505 10.55 19.36 9.68
C PRO A 505 11.95 19.43 10.31
N GLU A 506 12.39 20.64 10.65
CA GLU A 506 13.64 20.90 11.39
C GLU A 506 13.56 20.45 12.85
N TYR A 507 13.45 19.15 13.06
CA TYR A 507 13.29 18.58 14.39
C TYR A 507 14.47 18.93 15.30
N PRO A 508 14.23 19.21 16.59
CA PRO A 508 15.27 19.65 17.50
C PRO A 508 16.18 18.52 18.02
N SER A 509 15.82 17.24 17.81
CA SER A 509 16.66 16.09 18.19
C SER A 509 16.39 14.86 17.31
N LYS A 510 17.37 13.93 17.27
CA LYS A 510 17.28 12.65 16.54
C LYS A 510 16.12 11.78 17.05
N GLU A 511 15.86 11.77 18.35
CA GLU A 511 14.80 10.97 18.96
C GLU A 511 13.42 11.43 18.50
N ILE A 512 13.21 12.76 18.44
CA ILE A 512 11.96 13.33 17.95
C ILE A 512 11.80 13.05 16.46
N LEU A 513 12.87 13.19 15.66
CA LEU A 513 12.84 12.84 14.24
C LEU A 513 12.42 11.38 14.05
N LYS A 514 13.07 10.45 14.76
CA LYS A 514 12.77 9.02 14.66
C LYS A 514 11.32 8.72 15.02
N ASP A 515 10.84 9.23 16.15
CA ASP A 515 9.45 9.06 16.60
C ASP A 515 8.46 9.58 15.55
N ARG A 516 8.61 10.82 15.10
CA ARG A 516 7.67 11.43 14.14
C ARG A 516 7.74 10.81 12.75
N LEU A 517 8.92 10.38 12.32
CA LEU A 517 9.08 9.64 11.07
C LEU A 517 8.31 8.32 11.12
N LEU A 518 8.55 7.49 12.14
CA LEU A 518 7.87 6.21 12.27
C LEU A 518 6.35 6.37 12.39
N VAL A 519 5.89 7.36 13.17
CA VAL A 519 4.46 7.69 13.24
C VAL A 519 3.91 8.05 11.86
N ALA A 520 4.60 8.87 11.07
CA ALA A 520 4.15 9.22 9.72
C ALA A 520 4.12 8.02 8.77
N LEU A 521 5.11 7.12 8.84
CA LEU A 521 5.14 5.91 8.01
C LEU A 521 4.00 4.96 8.35
N HIS A 522 3.74 4.73 9.64
CA HIS A 522 2.67 3.86 10.08
C HIS A 522 1.29 4.49 9.92
N CYS A 523 1.14 5.81 10.06
CA CYS A 523 -0.15 6.48 9.83
C CYS A 523 -0.44 6.67 8.33
N GLY A 524 0.59 6.91 7.51
CA GLY A 524 0.47 7.14 6.07
C GLY A 524 0.08 5.89 5.28
N SER A 525 0.44 4.69 5.76
CA SER A 525 0.04 3.41 5.14
C SER A 525 -1.47 3.13 5.22
N TYR A 526 -2.21 3.77 6.13
CA TYR A 526 -3.67 3.63 6.23
C TYR A 526 -4.46 4.49 5.23
N GLY A 527 -3.77 5.26 4.38
CA GLY A 527 -4.39 6.20 3.46
C GLY A 527 -5.05 7.39 4.17
N TYR A 528 -5.27 8.47 3.43
CA TYR A 528 -5.92 9.71 3.93
C TYR A 528 -7.43 9.53 4.24
N THR A 529 -7.92 8.32 4.48
CA THR A 529 -9.34 8.02 4.78
C THR A 529 -9.79 8.43 6.18
N MET A 530 -8.93 9.10 6.97
CA MET A 530 -9.22 9.60 8.31
C MET A 530 -9.01 11.12 8.39
N ALA A 531 -9.65 11.86 7.47
CA ALA A 531 -9.92 13.29 7.62
C ALA A 531 -11.43 13.54 7.49
#